data_AF-A0A6G2QYE6-F1
#
_entry.id   AF-A0A6G2QYE6-F1
#
_cell.length_a   1.000
_cell.length_b   1.000
_cell.length_c   1.000
_cell.angle_alpha   90.00
_cell.angle_beta   90.00
_cell.angle_gamma   90.00
#
_symmetry.space_group_name_H-M   'P 1'
#
loop_
_entity.id
_entity.type
_entity.pdbx_description
1 polymer ?
#
loop_
_entity_poly.entity_id
_entity_poly.type
_entity_poly.pdbx_seq_one_letter_code
_entity_poly.pdbx_strand_id
1 'polypeptide(L)'
;MNAPAPSPAETLRSALAGLLDGLPPRQAAQAVDRLIANYRGATPTEAPILRDRADVAAYAAYRMPATFEAVRSALAAFADAVPGWVPRDHVDVGGGTGAAAWAACATWDGERPVTVLDWAEPALALGRELAAAHPALKAADWQRTRIGPALSLAGADLVTVSYVLNELTAADRAALVDAAAQAAQAVVVVEPGTPDGYARIIEARDRLVSAGFRIAAPCPHSAACPIVPGTDWCHFSARVSRSSLHRQVKGGSLAYEDEKFGYVAATRLPVVPAPARVVRKPQIRKGQVLLDLCETDPALRRATVTKRHGDLYRAARDTDWGDAWPPAED
;
A
#
# COMPACT_ATOMS: atom_id res chain seq x y z
N MET A 1 -3.67 -3.15 36.21
CA MET A 1 -4.23 -3.06 34.84
C MET A 1 -3.05 -2.77 33.93
N ASN A 2 -2.59 -3.76 33.18
CA ASN A 2 -1.52 -3.53 32.21
C ASN A 2 -2.11 -2.68 31.07
N ALA A 3 -1.44 -1.59 30.72
CA ALA A 3 -1.81 -0.82 29.53
C ALA A 3 -1.84 -1.76 28.31
N PRO A 4 -2.80 -1.60 27.38
CA PRO A 4 -2.77 -2.37 26.15
C PRO A 4 -1.42 -2.16 25.46
N ALA A 5 -0.87 -3.24 24.89
CA ALA A 5 0.36 -3.14 24.11
C ALA A 5 0.15 -2.13 22.96
N PRO A 6 1.15 -1.27 22.66
CA PRO A 6 1.03 -0.29 21.59
C PRO A 6 0.77 -0.98 20.26
N SER A 7 -0.08 -0.38 19.42
CA SER A 7 -0.39 -0.93 18.10
C SER A 7 0.87 -1.01 17.22
N PRO A 8 0.90 -1.87 16.17
CA PRO A 8 2.01 -1.90 15.22
C PRO A 8 2.28 -0.52 14.59
N ALA A 9 1.24 0.27 14.33
CA ALA A 9 1.35 1.62 13.79
C ALA A 9 2.04 2.60 14.75
N GLU A 10 1.69 2.57 16.03
CA GLU A 10 2.31 3.41 17.06
C GLU A 10 3.77 2.99 17.32
N THR A 11 4.01 1.68 17.37
CA THR A 11 5.36 1.12 17.52
C THR A 11 6.27 1.53 16.36
N LEU A 12 5.80 1.40 15.12
CA LEU A 12 6.55 1.86 13.93
C LEU A 12 6.84 3.35 13.99
N ARG A 13 5.83 4.17 14.33
CA ARG A 13 6.00 5.62 14.44
C ARG A 13 7.04 5.99 15.49
N SER A 14 7.03 5.34 16.64
CA SER A 14 8.02 5.55 17.71
C SER A 14 9.42 5.09 17.29
N ALA A 15 9.53 3.94 16.62
CA ALA A 15 10.80 3.41 16.15
C ALA A 15 11.44 4.33 15.11
N LEU A 16 10.66 4.82 14.14
CA LEU A 16 11.11 5.80 13.14
C LEU A 16 11.54 7.13 13.78
N ALA A 17 10.82 7.60 14.80
CA ALA A 17 11.21 8.82 15.53
C ALA A 17 12.55 8.64 16.25
N GLY A 18 12.74 7.55 16.99
CA GLY A 18 13.99 7.26 17.69
C GLY A 18 15.20 7.10 16.75
N LEU A 19 14.97 6.59 15.54
CA LEU A 19 16.02 6.43 14.54
C LEU A 19 16.60 7.76 14.05
N LEU A 20 15.75 8.78 13.97
CA LEU A 20 16.14 10.13 13.57
C LEU A 20 16.81 10.91 14.70
N ASP A 21 16.31 10.76 15.92
CA ASP A 21 16.91 11.37 17.11
C ASP A 21 18.34 10.87 17.36
N GLY A 22 18.65 9.65 16.90
CA GLY A 22 19.99 9.07 16.93
C GLY A 22 20.97 9.61 15.88
N LEU A 23 20.54 10.43 14.91
CA LEU A 23 21.41 10.99 13.88
C LEU A 23 21.97 12.37 14.28
N PRO A 24 23.23 12.70 13.93
CA PRO A 24 23.73 14.06 14.08
C PRO A 24 22.84 15.05 13.30
N PRO A 25 22.40 16.19 13.90
CA PRO A 25 21.42 17.09 13.27
C PRO A 25 21.82 17.58 11.87
N ARG A 26 23.12 17.81 11.64
CA ARG A 26 23.64 18.20 10.32
C ARG A 26 23.51 17.10 9.27
N GLN A 27 23.73 15.83 9.65
CA GLN A 27 23.61 14.70 8.73
C GLN A 27 22.14 14.40 8.42
N ALA A 28 21.26 14.48 9.42
CA ALA A 28 19.82 14.35 9.21
C ALA A 28 19.30 15.42 8.23
N ALA A 29 19.67 16.69 8.43
CA ALA A 29 19.29 17.78 7.53
C ALA A 29 19.84 17.58 6.11
N GLN A 30 21.11 17.19 5.95
CA GLN A 30 21.70 16.93 4.63
C GLN A 30 21.04 15.75 3.90
N ALA A 31 20.76 14.66 4.61
CA ALA A 31 20.06 13.50 4.03
C ALA A 31 18.65 13.88 3.57
N VAL A 32 17.96 14.69 4.37
CA VAL A 32 16.64 15.26 4.04
C VAL A 32 16.71 16.18 2.81
N ASP A 33 17.65 17.11 2.74
CA ASP A 33 17.81 18.03 1.62
C ASP A 33 18.09 17.27 0.31
N ARG A 34 18.94 16.25 0.38
CA ARG A 34 19.22 15.35 -0.77
C ARG A 34 17.97 14.60 -1.21
N LEU A 35 17.17 14.10 -0.26
CA LEU A 35 15.92 13.41 -0.57
C LEU A 35 14.91 14.35 -1.26
N ILE A 36 14.76 15.59 -0.77
CA ILE A 36 13.88 16.60 -1.36
C ILE A 36 14.32 16.96 -2.79
N ALA A 37 15.63 17.16 -3.00
CA ALA A 37 16.19 17.51 -4.31
C ALA A 37 15.96 16.40 -5.35
N ASN A 38 16.14 15.14 -4.95
CA ASN A 38 15.96 14.00 -5.84
C ASN A 38 14.48 13.71 -6.19
N TYR A 39 13.53 14.11 -5.33
CA TYR A 39 12.09 13.95 -5.57
C TYR A 39 11.45 15.09 -6.38
N ARG A 40 12.09 16.26 -6.49
CA ARG A 40 11.60 17.39 -7.29
C ARG A 40 12.16 17.44 -8.72
N GLY A 41 13.09 16.55 -9.07
CA GLY A 41 13.68 16.45 -10.41
C GLY A 41 13.47 15.06 -11.03
N ALA A 42 13.57 14.97 -12.36
CA ALA A 42 13.68 13.69 -13.06
C ALA A 42 15.04 13.05 -12.69
N THR A 43 15.03 11.89 -12.05
CA THR A 43 16.24 11.27 -11.50
C THR A 43 17.13 10.70 -12.62
N PRO A 44 18.43 11.04 -12.68
CA PRO A 44 19.42 10.29 -13.43
C PRO A 44 19.76 8.97 -12.72
N THR A 45 19.64 7.85 -13.43
CA THR A 45 19.82 6.45 -13.00
C THR A 45 21.28 6.01 -12.78
N GLU A 46 22.13 6.80 -12.10
CA GLU A 46 23.57 6.44 -11.97
C GLU A 46 24.17 6.43 -10.55
N ALA A 47 23.46 6.87 -9.51
CA ALA A 47 23.95 6.78 -8.12
C ALA A 47 22.95 6.06 -7.21
N PRO A 48 23.39 5.13 -6.32
CA PRO A 48 22.49 4.54 -5.33
C PRO A 48 21.87 5.66 -4.48
N ILE A 49 20.53 5.68 -4.38
CA ILE A 49 19.82 6.66 -3.52
C ILE A 49 20.13 6.40 -2.04
N LEU A 50 20.49 5.16 -1.69
CA LEU A 50 20.71 4.65 -0.35
C LEU A 50 22.19 4.29 -0.16
N ARG A 51 23.04 5.27 0.21
CA ARG A 51 24.51 5.09 0.26
C ARG A 51 25.03 4.83 1.67
N ASP A 52 24.41 5.45 2.66
CA ASP A 52 24.82 5.38 4.06
C ASP A 52 23.59 5.29 4.98
N ARG A 53 23.84 5.06 6.27
CA ARG A 53 22.78 4.90 7.28
C ARG A 53 21.88 6.14 7.37
N ALA A 54 22.43 7.34 7.21
CA ALA A 54 21.67 8.58 7.32
C ALA A 54 20.71 8.74 6.13
N ASP A 55 21.16 8.44 4.91
CA ASP A 55 20.32 8.45 3.71
C ASP A 55 19.15 7.45 3.83
N VAL A 56 19.40 6.24 4.35
CA VAL A 56 18.37 5.20 4.54
C VAL A 56 17.39 5.54 5.64
N ALA A 57 17.87 6.07 6.78
CA ALA A 57 17.03 6.53 7.88
C ALA A 57 16.12 7.69 7.46
N ALA A 58 16.67 8.68 6.74
CA ALA A 58 15.90 9.80 6.23
C ALA A 58 14.85 9.36 5.19
N TYR A 59 15.22 8.46 4.28
CA TYR A 59 14.28 7.85 3.34
C TYR A 59 13.15 7.12 4.06
N ALA A 60 13.48 6.25 5.02
CA ALA A 60 12.50 5.47 5.77
C ALA A 60 11.53 6.38 6.53
N ALA A 61 12.03 7.35 7.27
CA ALA A 61 11.19 8.31 7.97
C ALA A 61 10.26 9.10 7.02
N TYR A 62 10.71 9.35 5.79
CA TYR A 62 9.96 10.13 4.83
C TYR A 62 8.94 9.32 4.00
N ARG A 63 9.27 8.10 3.56
CA ARG A 63 8.42 7.27 2.67
C ARG A 63 7.72 6.12 3.38
N MET A 64 8.33 5.53 4.41
CA MET A 64 7.79 4.33 5.04
C MET A 64 6.40 4.55 5.67
N PRO A 65 6.10 5.69 6.34
CA PRO A 65 4.74 5.94 6.86
C PRO A 65 3.67 5.99 5.76
N ALA A 66 3.99 6.58 4.62
CA ALA A 66 3.07 6.65 3.48
C ALA A 66 2.83 5.28 2.85
N THR A 67 3.90 4.51 2.68
CA THR A 67 3.85 3.14 2.16
C THR A 67 3.06 2.24 3.09
N PHE A 68 3.30 2.34 4.41
CA PHE A 68 2.56 1.62 5.44
C PHE A 68 1.06 1.90 5.34
N GLU A 69 0.62 3.16 5.30
CA GLU A 69 -0.82 3.48 5.25
C GLU A 69 -1.48 3.05 3.94
N ALA A 70 -0.79 3.19 2.80
CA ALA A 70 -1.29 2.72 1.50
C ALA A 70 -1.48 1.19 1.49
N VAL A 71 -0.47 0.44 1.95
CA VAL A 71 -0.54 -1.02 2.01
C VAL A 71 -1.56 -1.47 3.05
N ARG A 72 -1.61 -0.85 4.23
CA ARG A 72 -2.60 -1.18 5.26
C ARG A 72 -4.02 -0.95 4.77
N SER A 73 -4.26 0.11 3.99
CA SER A 73 -5.57 0.35 3.35
C SER A 73 -5.92 -0.74 2.35
N ALA A 74 -4.98 -1.17 1.50
CA ALA A 74 -5.20 -2.27 0.56
C ALA A 74 -5.45 -3.61 1.26
N LEU A 75 -4.69 -3.91 2.32
CA LEU A 75 -4.85 -5.15 3.09
C LEU A 75 -6.14 -5.18 3.91
N ALA A 76 -6.57 -4.04 4.48
CA ALA A 76 -7.87 -3.94 5.15
C ALA A 76 -9.02 -4.23 4.18
N ALA A 77 -9.03 -3.58 3.01
CA ALA A 77 -10.03 -3.83 1.98
C ALA A 77 -10.02 -5.27 1.48
N PHE A 78 -8.85 -5.91 1.45
CA PHE A 78 -8.73 -7.34 1.15
C PHE A 78 -9.32 -8.21 2.28
N ALA A 79 -9.00 -7.92 3.54
CA ALA A 79 -9.51 -8.67 4.69
C ALA A 79 -11.05 -8.58 4.79
N ASP A 80 -11.63 -7.41 4.49
CA ASP A 80 -13.08 -7.23 4.43
C ASP A 80 -13.73 -8.09 3.33
N ALA A 81 -13.05 -8.23 2.19
CA ALA A 81 -13.53 -9.01 1.05
C ALA A 81 -13.31 -10.54 1.21
N VAL A 82 -12.51 -10.96 2.19
CA VAL A 82 -12.21 -12.37 2.49
C VAL A 82 -12.38 -12.61 4.01
N PRO A 83 -13.61 -12.47 4.53
CA PRO A 83 -13.86 -12.43 5.96
C PRO A 83 -13.42 -13.73 6.64
N GLY A 84 -12.73 -13.59 7.78
CA GLY A 84 -12.24 -14.71 8.58
C GLY A 84 -10.95 -15.35 8.07
N TRP A 85 -10.41 -14.93 6.93
CA TRP A 85 -9.09 -15.39 6.48
C TRP A 85 -7.96 -14.59 7.15
N VAL A 86 -6.94 -15.32 7.60
CA VAL A 86 -5.70 -14.79 8.16
C VAL A 86 -4.54 -15.51 7.46
N PRO A 87 -3.54 -14.78 6.91
CA PRO A 87 -2.40 -15.43 6.27
C PRO A 87 -1.55 -16.18 7.30
N ARG A 88 -1.19 -17.43 7.00
CA ARG A 88 -0.30 -18.23 7.85
C ARG A 88 1.16 -17.80 7.75
N ASP A 89 1.54 -17.21 6.61
CA ASP A 89 2.87 -16.63 6.34
C ASP A 89 2.74 -15.47 5.33
N HIS A 90 3.79 -14.64 5.25
CA HIS A 90 3.81 -13.46 4.40
C HIS A 90 5.18 -13.26 3.76
N VAL A 91 5.22 -13.08 2.44
CA VAL A 91 6.41 -12.68 1.67
C VAL A 91 6.20 -11.27 1.10
N ASP A 92 7.12 -10.36 1.42
CA ASP A 92 7.12 -8.97 0.92
C ASP A 92 8.26 -8.78 -0.10
N VAL A 93 7.91 -8.68 -1.39
CA VAL A 93 8.88 -8.60 -2.49
C VAL A 93 9.11 -7.15 -2.90
N GLY A 94 10.38 -6.73 -2.90
CA GLY A 94 10.74 -5.31 -2.98
C GLY A 94 10.38 -4.56 -1.69
N GLY A 95 10.42 -5.25 -0.54
CA GLY A 95 9.87 -4.72 0.70
C GLY A 95 10.69 -3.60 1.34
N GLY A 96 11.92 -3.36 0.88
CA GLY A 96 12.80 -2.30 1.39
C GLY A 96 12.96 -2.36 2.90
N THR A 97 12.43 -1.35 3.59
CA THR A 97 12.46 -1.25 5.06
C THR A 97 11.29 -1.98 5.75
N GLY A 98 10.48 -2.74 4.99
CA GLY A 98 9.42 -3.63 5.45
C GLY A 98 8.07 -2.98 5.72
N ALA A 99 7.71 -1.88 5.05
CA ALA A 99 6.43 -1.20 5.29
C ALA A 99 5.21 -2.14 5.15
N ALA A 100 5.23 -3.06 4.18
CA ALA A 100 4.13 -4.01 4.02
C ALA A 100 4.11 -5.09 5.11
N ALA A 101 5.26 -5.51 5.64
CA ALA A 101 5.33 -6.40 6.81
C ALA A 101 4.66 -5.76 8.05
N TRP A 102 4.93 -4.48 8.30
CA TRP A 102 4.24 -3.72 9.35
C TRP A 102 2.74 -3.59 9.09
N ALA A 103 2.34 -3.33 7.84
CA ALA A 103 0.95 -3.22 7.46
C ALA A 103 0.20 -4.54 7.65
N ALA A 104 0.79 -5.68 7.26
CA ALA A 104 0.22 -7.01 7.49
C ALA A 104 0.07 -7.32 8.99
N CYS A 105 1.05 -6.94 9.81
CA CYS A 105 0.96 -7.05 11.26
C CYS A 105 -0.16 -6.17 11.86
N ALA A 106 -0.46 -5.02 11.24
CA ALA A 106 -1.54 -4.12 11.66
C ALA A 106 -2.93 -4.55 11.19
N THR A 107 -3.02 -5.31 10.09
CA THR A 107 -4.28 -5.80 9.53
C THR A 107 -4.75 -7.09 10.20
N TRP A 108 -3.84 -8.00 10.50
CA TRP A 108 -4.17 -9.29 11.11
C TRP A 108 -3.41 -9.48 12.42
N ASP A 109 -4.13 -9.84 13.47
CA ASP A 109 -3.56 -10.18 14.77
C ASP A 109 -2.79 -11.51 14.73
N GLY A 110 -1.86 -11.68 15.68
CA GLY A 110 -1.07 -12.89 15.86
C GLY A 110 0.30 -12.87 15.15
N GLU A 111 1.12 -13.85 15.48
CA GLU A 111 2.45 -14.03 14.90
C GLU A 111 2.38 -14.91 13.65
N ARG A 112 3.16 -14.56 12.62
CA ARG A 112 3.32 -15.34 11.40
C ARG A 112 4.75 -15.22 10.87
N PRO A 113 5.31 -16.24 10.21
CA PRO A 113 6.56 -16.09 9.48
C PRO A 113 6.43 -14.97 8.44
N VAL A 114 7.40 -14.07 8.44
CA VAL A 114 7.50 -12.98 7.47
C VAL A 114 8.86 -13.06 6.79
N THR A 115 8.87 -12.98 5.47
CA THR A 115 10.11 -12.86 4.68
C THR A 115 10.06 -11.58 3.86
N VAL A 116 11.06 -10.72 4.03
CA VAL A 116 11.25 -9.50 3.23
C VAL A 116 12.38 -9.71 2.24
N LEU A 117 12.08 -9.53 0.96
CA LEU A 117 13.03 -9.68 -0.15
C LEU A 117 13.31 -8.30 -0.75
N ASP A 118 14.58 -7.89 -0.82
CA ASP A 118 14.98 -6.64 -1.49
C ASP A 118 16.41 -6.73 -2.04
N TRP A 119 16.76 -5.90 -3.01
CA TRP A 119 18.13 -5.86 -3.54
C TRP A 119 19.07 -4.97 -2.71
N ALA A 120 18.50 -3.99 -1.99
CA ALA A 120 19.20 -2.97 -1.22
C ALA A 120 19.47 -3.42 0.22
N GLU A 121 20.66 -4.00 0.46
CA GLU A 121 21.10 -4.41 1.80
C GLU A 121 20.95 -3.31 2.88
N PRO A 122 21.25 -2.02 2.62
CA PRO A 122 21.04 -0.98 3.62
C PRO A 122 19.58 -0.83 4.06
N ALA A 123 18.62 -1.04 3.16
CA ALA A 123 17.19 -0.99 3.48
C ALA A 123 16.77 -2.19 4.33
N LEU A 124 17.24 -3.40 3.96
CA LEU A 124 17.00 -4.63 4.73
C LEU A 124 17.57 -4.54 6.15
N ALA A 125 18.80 -4.04 6.29
CA ALA A 125 19.43 -3.85 7.59
C ALA A 125 18.64 -2.90 8.49
N LEU A 126 18.17 -1.77 7.93
CA LEU A 126 17.32 -0.82 8.66
C LEU A 126 15.96 -1.43 9.01
N GLY A 127 15.33 -2.14 8.07
CA GLY A 127 14.05 -2.81 8.29
C GLY A 127 14.14 -3.83 9.43
N ARG A 128 15.21 -4.63 9.47
CA ARG A 128 15.48 -5.58 10.57
C ARG A 128 15.62 -4.90 11.92
N GLU A 129 16.30 -3.75 11.97
CA GLU A 129 16.42 -2.94 13.19
C GLU A 129 15.05 -2.41 13.66
N LEU A 130 14.25 -1.86 12.74
CA LEU A 130 12.91 -1.38 13.06
C LEU A 130 12.02 -2.52 13.57
N ALA A 131 12.00 -3.65 12.85
CA ALA A 131 11.18 -4.82 13.17
C ALA A 131 11.50 -5.44 14.54
N ALA A 132 12.73 -5.29 15.03
CA ALA A 132 13.11 -5.74 16.38
C ALA A 132 12.32 -5.04 17.51
N ALA A 133 11.70 -3.88 17.24
CA ALA A 133 10.85 -3.17 18.17
C ALA A 133 9.45 -3.79 18.35
N HIS A 134 9.04 -4.75 17.51
CA HIS A 134 7.72 -5.38 17.57
C HIS A 134 7.83 -6.92 17.66
N PRO A 135 7.25 -7.58 18.68
CA PRO A 135 7.39 -9.02 18.88
C PRO A 135 7.08 -9.87 17.65
N ALA A 136 5.95 -9.59 16.97
CA ALA A 136 5.52 -10.35 15.80
C ALA A 136 6.42 -10.20 14.56
N LEU A 137 7.29 -9.19 14.52
CA LEU A 137 8.22 -8.95 13.39
C LEU A 137 9.68 -9.21 13.76
N LYS A 138 9.98 -9.45 15.04
CA LYS A 138 11.35 -9.66 15.53
C LYS A 138 12.04 -10.86 14.86
N ALA A 139 11.26 -11.89 14.50
CA ALA A 139 11.73 -13.09 13.83
C ALA A 139 11.58 -13.05 12.30
N ALA A 140 11.25 -11.88 11.71
CA ALA A 140 11.15 -11.73 10.27
C ALA A 140 12.51 -12.03 9.62
N ASP A 141 12.48 -12.75 8.51
CA ASP A 141 13.64 -13.04 7.69
C ASP A 141 13.83 -11.94 6.63
N TRP A 142 15.07 -11.50 6.45
CA TRP A 142 15.41 -10.38 5.57
C TRP A 142 16.49 -10.85 4.61
N GLN A 143 16.13 -11.05 3.35
CA GLN A 143 16.98 -11.70 2.37
C GLN A 143 17.27 -10.78 1.19
N ARG A 144 18.56 -10.65 0.86
CA ARG A 144 18.98 -9.90 -0.32
C ARG A 144 18.68 -10.70 -1.58
N THR A 145 17.77 -10.19 -2.40
CA THR A 145 17.30 -10.86 -3.62
C THR A 145 17.17 -9.87 -4.77
N ARG A 146 17.60 -10.28 -5.98
CA ARG A 146 17.37 -9.51 -7.20
C ARG A 146 16.05 -9.93 -7.83
N ILE A 147 15.20 -8.95 -8.13
CA ILE A 147 13.96 -9.17 -8.90
C ILE A 147 14.32 -9.25 -10.40
N GLY A 148 13.80 -10.26 -11.08
CA GLY A 148 13.99 -10.49 -12.51
C GLY A 148 13.46 -11.86 -12.94
N PRO A 149 13.73 -12.31 -14.17
CA PRO A 149 13.15 -13.54 -14.74
C PRO A 149 13.53 -14.82 -14.00
N ALA A 150 14.63 -14.81 -13.24
CA ALA A 150 15.09 -15.93 -12.44
C ALA A 150 14.54 -15.93 -11.00
N LEU A 151 13.67 -14.97 -10.65
CA LEU A 151 13.07 -14.91 -9.32
C LEU A 151 12.16 -16.13 -9.11
N SER A 152 12.45 -16.87 -8.04
CA SER A 152 11.58 -17.93 -7.53
C SER A 152 11.22 -17.59 -6.10
N LEU A 153 9.93 -17.67 -5.79
CA LEU A 153 9.42 -17.44 -4.44
C LEU A 153 9.08 -18.78 -3.80
N ALA A 154 9.35 -18.92 -2.50
CA ALA A 154 8.79 -20.02 -1.72
C ALA A 154 7.26 -19.87 -1.66
N GLY A 155 6.55 -20.99 -1.53
CA GLY A 155 5.09 -20.96 -1.39
C GLY A 155 4.68 -20.15 -0.16
N ALA A 156 3.69 -19.27 -0.32
CA ALA A 156 3.19 -18.39 0.73
C ALA A 156 1.66 -18.22 0.65
N ASP A 157 1.03 -17.85 1.76
CA ASP A 157 -0.36 -17.47 1.82
C ASP A 157 -0.56 -16.06 1.26
N LEU A 158 0.26 -15.10 1.70
CA LEU A 158 0.23 -13.71 1.25
C LEU A 158 1.55 -13.31 0.59
N VAL A 159 1.49 -12.77 -0.62
CA VAL A 159 2.59 -12.02 -1.25
C VAL A 159 2.19 -10.55 -1.39
N THR A 160 3.04 -9.65 -0.91
CA THR A 160 2.92 -8.21 -1.19
C THR A 160 3.99 -7.74 -2.17
N VAL A 161 3.60 -6.83 -3.05
CA VAL A 161 4.51 -6.12 -3.97
C VAL A 161 4.13 -4.64 -3.90
N SER A 162 4.93 -3.82 -3.24
CA SER A 162 4.57 -2.41 -3.00
C SER A 162 5.66 -1.44 -3.45
N TYR A 163 5.31 -0.50 -4.34
CA TYR A 163 6.18 0.59 -4.81
C TYR A 163 7.52 0.12 -5.41
N VAL A 164 7.53 -1.06 -6.01
CA VAL A 164 8.72 -1.63 -6.67
C VAL A 164 8.52 -1.84 -8.16
N LEU A 165 7.28 -1.95 -8.68
CA LEU A 165 7.08 -2.17 -10.11
C LEU A 165 7.54 -0.97 -10.94
N ASN A 166 7.45 0.24 -10.39
CA ASN A 166 7.96 1.47 -11.01
C ASN A 166 9.48 1.49 -11.19
N GLU A 167 10.22 0.63 -10.50
CA GLU A 167 11.69 0.54 -10.58
C GLU A 167 12.16 -0.52 -11.59
N LEU A 168 11.23 -1.31 -12.12
CA LEU A 168 11.50 -2.50 -12.91
C LEU A 168 11.22 -2.29 -14.39
N THR A 169 11.96 -3.00 -15.23
CA THR A 169 11.63 -3.12 -16.66
C THR A 169 10.30 -3.83 -16.85
N ALA A 170 9.67 -3.70 -18.03
CA ALA A 170 8.42 -4.41 -18.31
C ALA A 170 8.55 -5.94 -18.17
N ALA A 171 9.67 -6.51 -18.61
CA ALA A 171 9.93 -7.94 -18.48
C ALA A 171 10.13 -8.37 -17.01
N ASP A 172 10.79 -7.55 -16.20
CA ASP A 172 10.99 -7.85 -14.77
C ASP A 172 9.69 -7.72 -13.97
N ARG A 173 8.85 -6.71 -14.29
CA ARG A 173 7.50 -6.59 -13.71
C ARG A 173 6.65 -7.81 -14.01
N ALA A 174 6.65 -8.23 -15.27
CA ALA A 174 5.96 -9.42 -15.74
C ALA A 174 6.37 -10.65 -14.94
N ALA A 175 7.68 -10.93 -14.91
CA ALA A 175 8.23 -12.07 -14.20
C ALA A 175 7.91 -12.05 -12.70
N LEU A 176 7.97 -10.88 -12.06
CA LEU A 176 7.62 -10.74 -10.64
C LEU A 176 6.16 -11.08 -10.37
N VAL A 177 5.22 -10.53 -11.14
CA VAL A 177 3.79 -10.80 -10.94
C VAL A 177 3.48 -12.27 -11.21
N ASP A 178 4.12 -12.87 -12.23
CA ASP A 178 3.93 -14.28 -12.56
C ASP A 178 4.50 -15.19 -11.45
N ALA A 179 5.68 -14.86 -10.89
CA ALA A 179 6.26 -15.57 -9.75
C ALA A 179 5.39 -15.46 -8.49
N ALA A 180 4.86 -14.27 -8.19
CA ALA A 180 3.91 -14.07 -7.10
C ALA A 180 2.63 -14.90 -7.30
N ALA A 181 2.08 -14.91 -8.51
CA ALA A 181 0.90 -15.68 -8.87
C ALA A 181 1.11 -17.19 -8.70
N GLN A 182 2.30 -17.70 -8.98
CA GLN A 182 2.64 -19.12 -8.81
C GLN A 182 2.82 -19.52 -7.35
N ALA A 183 3.38 -18.63 -6.53
CA ALA A 183 3.74 -18.95 -5.15
C ALA A 183 2.62 -18.68 -4.12
N ALA A 184 1.65 -17.82 -4.43
CA ALA A 184 0.75 -17.25 -3.42
C ALA A 184 -0.71 -17.75 -3.47
N GLN A 185 -1.39 -17.78 -2.32
CA GLN A 185 -2.87 -17.85 -2.27
C GLN A 185 -3.53 -16.48 -2.47
N ALA A 186 -2.89 -15.41 -2.00
CA ALA A 186 -3.30 -14.03 -2.16
C ALA A 186 -2.10 -13.14 -2.57
N VAL A 187 -2.32 -12.24 -3.51
CA VAL A 187 -1.33 -11.26 -3.97
C VAL A 187 -1.91 -9.87 -3.84
N VAL A 188 -1.18 -8.98 -3.17
CA VAL A 188 -1.54 -7.55 -3.07
C VAL A 188 -0.44 -6.71 -3.68
N VAL A 189 -0.78 -5.98 -4.73
CA VAL A 189 0.12 -5.07 -5.44
C VAL A 189 -0.30 -3.63 -5.17
N VAL A 190 0.65 -2.76 -4.80
CA VAL A 190 0.42 -1.34 -4.51
C VAL A 190 1.43 -0.50 -5.27
N GLU A 191 0.97 0.57 -5.92
CA GLU A 191 1.80 1.49 -6.72
C GLU A 191 1.39 2.96 -6.46
N PRO A 192 2.22 3.95 -6.82
CA PRO A 192 1.83 5.35 -6.77
C PRO A 192 0.52 5.63 -7.53
N GLY A 193 -0.31 6.52 -7.00
CA GLY A 193 -1.62 6.90 -7.56
C GLY A 193 -1.51 7.83 -8.78
N THR A 194 -0.65 7.49 -9.72
CA THR A 194 -0.37 8.22 -10.96
C THR A 194 -0.92 7.46 -12.17
N PRO A 195 -1.03 8.09 -13.35
CA PRO A 195 -1.40 7.38 -14.58
C PRO A 195 -0.51 6.16 -14.88
N ASP A 196 0.81 6.29 -14.71
CA ASP A 196 1.75 5.18 -14.93
C ASP A 196 1.61 4.07 -13.88
N GLY A 197 1.38 4.44 -12.62
CA GLY A 197 1.12 3.47 -11.55
C GLY A 197 -0.17 2.70 -11.79
N TYR A 198 -1.23 3.37 -12.24
CA TYR A 198 -2.47 2.73 -12.67
C TYR A 198 -2.24 1.74 -13.81
N ALA A 199 -1.46 2.11 -14.85
CA ALA A 199 -1.15 1.20 -15.94
C ALA A 199 -0.46 -0.09 -15.44
N ARG A 200 0.49 0.03 -14.49
CA ARG A 200 1.15 -1.13 -13.86
C ARG A 200 0.19 -1.96 -13.03
N ILE A 201 -0.74 -1.34 -12.30
CA ILE A 201 -1.78 -2.06 -11.53
C ILE A 201 -2.71 -2.84 -12.46
N ILE A 202 -3.14 -2.26 -13.59
CA ILE A 202 -3.98 -2.96 -14.56
C ILE A 202 -3.21 -4.12 -15.22
N GLU A 203 -1.94 -3.92 -15.58
CA GLU A 203 -1.09 -5.00 -16.08
C GLU A 203 -0.98 -6.16 -15.07
N ALA A 204 -0.69 -5.86 -13.80
CA ALA A 204 -0.58 -6.86 -12.75
C ALA A 204 -1.93 -7.56 -12.50
N ARG A 205 -3.03 -6.81 -12.48
CA ARG A 205 -4.38 -7.32 -12.32
C ARG A 205 -4.74 -8.33 -13.40
N ASP A 206 -4.51 -7.99 -14.66
CA ASP A 206 -4.90 -8.85 -15.79
C ASP A 206 -4.07 -10.13 -15.83
N ARG A 207 -2.79 -10.05 -15.44
CA ARG A 207 -1.93 -11.23 -15.24
C ARG A 207 -2.43 -12.13 -14.12
N LEU A 208 -2.78 -11.57 -12.96
CA LEU A 208 -3.32 -12.34 -11.83
C LEU A 208 -4.64 -13.04 -12.19
N VAL A 209 -5.56 -12.34 -12.86
CA VAL A 209 -6.82 -12.93 -13.35
C VAL A 209 -6.54 -14.06 -14.35
N SER A 210 -5.61 -13.85 -15.29
CA SER A 210 -5.21 -14.88 -16.25
C SER A 210 -4.57 -16.11 -15.58
N ALA A 211 -3.93 -15.93 -14.42
CA ALA A 211 -3.39 -16.99 -13.58
C ALA A 211 -4.42 -17.66 -12.65
N GLY A 212 -5.72 -17.36 -12.84
CA GLY A 212 -6.84 -17.97 -12.13
C GLY A 212 -7.22 -17.30 -10.81
N PHE A 213 -6.72 -16.11 -10.52
CA PHE A 213 -7.14 -15.35 -9.34
C PHE A 213 -8.48 -14.64 -9.57
N ARG A 214 -9.23 -14.43 -8.49
CA ARG A 214 -10.36 -13.49 -8.43
C ARG A 214 -9.90 -12.21 -7.74
N ILE A 215 -10.37 -11.06 -8.22
CA ILE A 215 -10.10 -9.78 -7.57
C ILE A 215 -11.00 -9.65 -6.34
N ALA A 216 -10.38 -9.46 -5.18
CA ALA A 216 -11.06 -9.22 -3.91
C ALA A 216 -11.29 -7.72 -3.68
N ALA A 217 -10.30 -6.89 -4.00
CA ALA A 217 -10.37 -5.43 -3.90
C ALA A 217 -9.34 -4.77 -4.85
N PRO A 218 -9.49 -3.48 -5.21
CA PRO A 218 -10.63 -2.60 -4.96
C PRO A 218 -11.81 -2.89 -5.88
N CYS A 219 -11.54 -3.45 -7.07
CA CYS A 219 -12.54 -3.69 -8.09
C CYS A 219 -13.58 -4.71 -7.60
N PRO A 220 -14.88 -4.45 -7.78
CA PRO A 220 -15.93 -5.39 -7.37
C PRO A 220 -16.13 -6.54 -8.37
N HIS A 221 -15.25 -6.64 -9.39
CA HIS A 221 -15.34 -7.63 -10.46
C HIS A 221 -13.94 -8.03 -10.95
N SER A 222 -13.86 -9.19 -11.62
CA SER A 222 -12.64 -9.68 -12.30
C SER A 222 -12.64 -9.46 -13.82
N ALA A 223 -13.72 -8.92 -14.40
CA ALA A 223 -13.79 -8.52 -15.82
C ALA A 223 -12.83 -7.35 -16.15
N ALA A 224 -12.61 -7.02 -17.42
CA ALA A 224 -11.76 -5.89 -17.82
C ALA A 224 -12.15 -4.57 -17.11
N CYS A 225 -11.16 -3.74 -16.77
CA CYS A 225 -11.42 -2.44 -16.14
C CYS A 225 -12.24 -1.54 -17.09
N PRO A 226 -13.34 -0.91 -16.63
CA PRO A 226 -14.18 -0.07 -17.49
C PRO A 226 -13.56 1.30 -17.81
N ILE A 227 -12.46 1.70 -17.15
CA ILE A 227 -11.74 2.93 -17.50
C ILE A 227 -10.98 2.69 -18.81
N VAL A 228 -11.26 3.52 -19.81
CA VAL A 228 -10.55 3.50 -21.09
C VAL A 228 -9.09 3.92 -20.87
N PRO A 229 -8.10 3.12 -21.32
CA PRO A 229 -6.69 3.47 -21.21
C PRO A 229 -6.38 4.87 -21.76
N GLY A 230 -5.64 5.67 -20.99
CA GLY A 230 -5.24 7.03 -21.38
C GLY A 230 -6.27 8.13 -21.19
N THR A 231 -7.54 7.80 -20.85
CA THR A 231 -8.56 8.84 -20.60
C THR A 231 -8.65 9.24 -19.13
N ASP A 232 -8.41 8.28 -18.22
CA ASP A 232 -8.47 8.48 -16.78
C ASP A 232 -7.66 7.38 -16.06
N TRP A 233 -7.51 7.47 -14.74
CA TRP A 233 -6.87 6.44 -13.91
C TRP A 233 -7.58 6.24 -12.57
N CYS A 234 -7.70 4.99 -12.12
CA CYS A 234 -8.23 4.69 -10.78
C CYS A 234 -7.11 4.77 -9.75
N HIS A 235 -7.34 5.50 -8.67
CA HIS A 235 -6.44 5.59 -7.51
C HIS A 235 -7.26 5.89 -6.26
N PHE A 236 -6.61 5.91 -5.10
CA PHE A 236 -7.19 6.13 -3.77
C PHE A 236 -6.27 7.05 -2.96
N SER A 237 -6.66 7.32 -1.72
CA SER A 237 -5.95 8.23 -0.83
C SER A 237 -5.88 7.67 0.57
N ALA A 238 -4.67 7.52 1.11
CA ALA A 238 -4.46 7.17 2.50
C ALA A 238 -3.94 8.40 3.25
N ARG A 239 -4.53 8.70 4.40
CA ARG A 239 -4.07 9.81 5.24
C ARG A 239 -2.89 9.37 6.10
N VAL A 240 -1.79 10.08 5.98
CA VAL A 240 -0.53 9.84 6.68
C VAL A 240 -0.33 10.92 7.73
N SER A 241 -0.15 10.54 8.99
CA SER A 241 0.19 11.48 10.05
C SER A 241 1.64 11.94 9.89
N ARG A 242 1.89 13.25 9.83
CA ARG A 242 3.25 13.80 9.72
C ARG A 242 3.92 13.87 11.08
N SER A 243 5.09 13.24 11.21
CA SER A 243 5.99 13.47 12.33
C SER A 243 6.49 14.93 12.39
N SER A 244 7.06 15.34 13.52
CA SER A 244 7.74 16.65 13.65
C SER A 244 8.81 16.85 12.56
N LEU A 245 9.57 15.80 12.25
CA LEU A 245 10.55 15.83 11.16
C LEU A 245 9.88 15.94 9.78
N HIS A 246 8.81 15.19 9.50
CA HIS A 246 8.07 15.33 8.22
C HIS A 246 7.60 16.76 7.98
N ARG A 247 7.16 17.44 9.04
CA ARG A 247 6.78 18.86 8.98
C ARG A 247 7.97 19.77 8.70
N GLN A 248 9.12 19.52 9.31
CA GLN A 248 10.37 20.25 9.05
C GLN A 248 10.88 20.03 7.62
N VAL A 249 10.83 18.79 7.13
CA VAL A 249 11.30 18.35 5.80
C VAL A 249 10.45 18.94 4.67
N LYS A 250 9.12 18.86 4.76
CA LYS A 250 8.23 19.25 3.66
C LYS A 250 7.80 20.72 3.69
N GLY A 251 8.22 21.49 4.69
CA GLY A 251 7.81 22.89 4.85
C GLY A 251 6.30 23.08 4.98
N GLY A 252 5.58 22.05 5.45
CA GLY A 252 4.12 22.05 5.56
C GLY A 252 3.64 22.25 6.99
N SER A 253 2.67 23.15 7.18
CA SER A 253 2.07 23.43 8.50
C SER A 253 1.04 22.38 8.95
N LEU A 254 0.48 21.60 8.01
CA LEU A 254 -0.51 20.57 8.31
C LEU A 254 0.13 19.34 8.96
N ALA A 255 -0.55 18.78 9.97
CA ALA A 255 -0.13 17.59 10.71
C ALA A 255 -0.32 16.27 9.94
N TYR A 256 -0.81 16.32 8.70
CA TYR A 256 -1.06 15.15 7.86
C TYR A 256 -0.76 15.44 6.38
N GLU A 257 -0.59 14.38 5.61
CA GLU A 257 -0.61 14.39 4.15
C GLU A 257 -1.42 13.23 3.59
N ASP A 258 -1.88 13.36 2.36
CA ASP A 258 -2.60 12.31 1.66
C ASP A 258 -1.65 11.64 0.66
N GLU A 259 -1.30 10.38 0.88
CA GLU A 259 -0.59 9.55 -0.09
C GLU A 259 -1.61 9.03 -1.11
N LYS A 260 -1.36 9.32 -2.39
CA LYS A 260 -2.15 8.78 -3.49
C LYS A 260 -1.54 7.47 -3.97
N PHE A 261 -2.37 6.42 -4.06
CA PHE A 261 -1.92 5.09 -4.44
C PHE A 261 -2.96 4.37 -5.29
N GLY A 262 -2.52 3.44 -6.12
CA GLY A 262 -3.36 2.43 -6.78
C GLY A 262 -3.03 1.05 -6.23
N TYR A 263 -3.99 0.13 -6.22
CA TYR A 263 -3.73 -1.23 -5.78
C TYR A 263 -4.62 -2.26 -6.48
N VAL A 264 -4.19 -3.51 -6.42
CA VAL A 264 -5.01 -4.69 -6.71
C VAL A 264 -4.72 -5.75 -5.65
N ALA A 265 -5.78 -6.32 -5.08
CA ALA A 265 -5.72 -7.43 -4.16
C ALA A 265 -6.49 -8.61 -4.77
N ALA A 266 -5.78 -9.68 -5.08
CA ALA A 266 -6.30 -10.84 -5.78
C ALA A 266 -6.09 -12.11 -4.95
N THR A 267 -7.02 -13.06 -5.01
CA THR A 267 -6.88 -14.35 -4.31
C THR A 267 -7.54 -15.51 -5.04
N ARG A 268 -7.13 -16.73 -4.70
CA ARG A 268 -7.82 -17.98 -5.08
C ARG A 268 -8.91 -18.40 -4.09
N LEU A 269 -8.95 -17.78 -2.92
CA LEU A 269 -9.95 -18.01 -1.88
C LEU A 269 -11.33 -17.51 -2.33
N PRO A 270 -12.44 -17.98 -1.72
CA PRO A 270 -13.75 -17.35 -1.90
C PRO A 270 -13.69 -15.86 -1.57
N VAL A 271 -14.33 -15.02 -2.40
CA VAL A 271 -14.34 -13.55 -2.22
C VAL A 271 -15.78 -13.05 -2.12
N VAL A 272 -15.99 -12.06 -1.26
CA VAL A 272 -17.22 -11.27 -1.17
C VAL A 272 -16.84 -9.83 -1.56
N PRO A 273 -16.85 -9.49 -2.86
CA PRO A 273 -16.50 -8.14 -3.30
C PRO A 273 -17.56 -7.13 -2.82
N ALA A 274 -17.15 -5.87 -2.72
CA ALA A 274 -18.10 -4.78 -2.47
C ALA A 274 -19.18 -4.74 -3.58
N PRO A 275 -20.44 -4.37 -3.29
CA PRO A 275 -21.48 -4.24 -4.32
C PRO A 275 -21.13 -3.20 -5.39
N ALA A 276 -20.52 -2.10 -4.95
CA ALA A 276 -19.83 -1.13 -5.78
C ALA A 276 -18.68 -0.51 -4.98
N ARG A 277 -17.71 0.09 -5.67
CA ARG A 277 -16.57 0.77 -5.09
C ARG A 277 -16.61 2.25 -5.46
N VAL A 278 -16.46 3.13 -4.46
CA VAL A 278 -16.31 4.57 -4.68
C VAL A 278 -14.92 4.85 -5.26
N VAL A 279 -14.86 5.26 -6.53
CA VAL A 279 -13.59 5.43 -7.26
C VAL A 279 -13.10 6.89 -7.31
N ARG A 280 -13.86 7.85 -6.79
CA ARG A 280 -13.47 9.26 -6.68
C ARG A 280 -13.92 9.83 -5.33
N LYS A 281 -13.29 10.93 -4.91
CA LYS A 281 -13.75 11.69 -3.75
C LYS A 281 -15.23 12.09 -3.92
N PRO A 282 -16.11 11.71 -2.98
CA PRO A 282 -17.52 12.10 -3.03
C PRO A 282 -17.71 13.61 -3.18
N GLN A 283 -18.58 14.03 -4.10
CA GLN A 283 -18.89 15.44 -4.29
C GLN A 283 -20.11 15.83 -3.45
N ILE A 284 -19.87 16.43 -2.30
CA ILE A 284 -20.93 16.91 -1.41
C ILE A 284 -21.43 18.28 -1.92
N ARG A 285 -22.73 18.36 -2.23
CA ARG A 285 -23.42 19.59 -2.64
C ARG A 285 -24.61 19.86 -1.71
N LYS A 286 -25.24 21.03 -1.84
CA LYS A 286 -26.42 21.38 -1.04
C LYS A 286 -27.56 20.37 -1.30
N GLY A 287 -27.79 19.47 -0.35
CA GLY A 287 -28.89 18.51 -0.36
C GLY A 287 -28.66 17.25 -1.18
N GLN A 288 -27.46 17.03 -1.73
CA GLN A 288 -27.11 15.82 -2.44
C GLN A 288 -25.61 15.50 -2.38
N VAL A 289 -25.27 14.23 -2.54
CA VAL A 289 -23.92 13.72 -2.72
C VAL A 289 -23.85 13.00 -4.06
N LEU A 290 -22.81 13.28 -4.85
CA LEU A 290 -22.50 12.55 -6.07
C LEU A 290 -21.38 11.55 -5.80
N LEU A 291 -21.61 10.29 -6.14
CA LEU A 291 -20.66 9.20 -5.99
C LEU A 291 -20.32 8.66 -7.38
N ASP A 292 -19.04 8.57 -7.71
CA ASP A 292 -18.57 7.86 -8.89
C ASP A 292 -18.21 6.43 -8.46
N LEU A 293 -18.91 5.45 -9.04
CA LEU A 293 -18.92 4.06 -8.62
C LEU A 293 -18.38 3.16 -9.74
N CYS A 294 -17.56 2.18 -9.37
CA CYS A 294 -17.33 0.98 -10.17
C CYS A 294 -18.24 -0.12 -9.63
N GLU A 295 -19.01 -0.79 -10.49
CA GLU A 295 -20.04 -1.78 -10.12
C GLU A 295 -19.64 -3.21 -10.53
N THR A 296 -20.34 -4.23 -10.00
CA THR A 296 -20.08 -5.66 -10.28
C THR A 296 -20.32 -6.04 -11.74
N ASP A 297 -21.36 -5.48 -12.37
CA ASP A 297 -21.46 -5.38 -13.83
C ASP A 297 -20.46 -4.29 -14.28
N PRO A 298 -19.38 -4.65 -15.01
CA PRO A 298 -18.18 -3.83 -15.15
C PRO A 298 -18.45 -2.50 -15.88
N ALA A 299 -18.91 -1.51 -15.11
CA ALA A 299 -19.28 -0.20 -15.57
C ALA A 299 -18.94 0.87 -14.53
N LEU A 300 -18.68 2.07 -15.02
CA LEU A 300 -18.59 3.25 -14.18
C LEU A 300 -19.93 3.98 -14.19
N ARG A 301 -20.48 4.21 -13.01
CA ARG A 301 -21.76 4.92 -12.86
C ARG A 301 -21.63 6.06 -11.87
N ARG A 302 -22.22 7.20 -12.19
CA ARG A 302 -22.44 8.28 -11.24
C ARG A 302 -23.79 8.11 -10.55
N ALA A 303 -23.78 7.91 -9.24
CA ALA A 303 -24.97 7.89 -8.41
C ALA A 303 -25.20 9.25 -7.75
N THR A 304 -26.46 9.68 -7.63
CA THR A 304 -26.86 10.88 -6.89
C THR A 304 -27.71 10.50 -5.69
N VAL A 305 -27.18 10.72 -4.50
CA VAL A 305 -27.89 10.46 -3.24
C VAL A 305 -28.40 11.80 -2.69
N THR A 306 -29.71 11.95 -2.50
CA THR A 306 -30.32 13.23 -2.06
C THR A 306 -30.94 13.09 -0.68
N LYS A 307 -31.26 14.21 -0.02
CA LYS A 307 -31.93 14.23 1.31
C LYS A 307 -33.16 13.32 1.42
N ARG A 308 -33.89 13.08 0.32
CA ARG A 308 -35.09 12.20 0.31
C ARG A 308 -34.75 10.74 0.58
N HIS A 309 -33.49 10.33 0.41
CA HIS A 309 -33.02 8.97 0.69
C HIS A 309 -32.67 8.77 2.18
N GLY A 310 -32.95 9.75 3.05
CA GLY A 310 -32.86 9.60 4.51
C GLY A 310 -31.48 9.16 4.98
N ASP A 311 -31.41 7.95 5.53
CA ASP A 311 -30.22 7.36 6.16
C ASP A 311 -29.11 7.13 5.14
N LEU A 312 -29.46 6.74 3.91
CA LEU A 312 -28.52 6.60 2.82
C LEU A 312 -27.85 7.94 2.46
N TYR A 313 -28.54 9.08 2.64
CA TYR A 313 -27.92 10.40 2.45
C TYR A 313 -26.94 10.75 3.58
N ARG A 314 -27.18 10.30 4.82
CA ARG A 314 -26.22 10.46 5.90
C ARG A 314 -24.98 9.62 5.62
N ALA A 315 -25.17 8.34 5.32
CA ALA A 315 -24.11 7.44 4.88
C ALA A 315 -23.28 8.00 3.71
N ALA A 316 -23.93 8.51 2.66
CA ALA A 316 -23.24 9.08 1.50
C ALA A 316 -22.33 10.27 1.85
N ARG A 317 -22.67 11.04 2.90
CA ARG A 317 -21.85 12.17 3.34
C ARG A 317 -20.62 11.75 4.12
N ASP A 318 -20.71 10.58 4.77
CA ASP A 318 -19.65 10.00 5.59
C ASP A 318 -18.81 8.99 4.79
N THR A 319 -19.21 8.70 3.56
CA THR A 319 -18.47 7.85 2.62
C THR A 319 -17.17 8.51 2.20
N ASP A 320 -16.10 7.74 2.21
CA ASP A 320 -14.78 8.13 1.74
C ASP A 320 -14.42 7.50 0.39
N TRP A 321 -13.35 8.01 -0.18
CA TRP A 321 -12.82 7.52 -1.44
C TRP A 321 -12.19 6.13 -1.26
N GLY A 322 -12.79 5.15 -1.91
CA GLY A 322 -12.39 3.75 -1.77
C GLY A 322 -13.37 2.91 -0.96
N ASP A 323 -14.43 3.50 -0.41
CA ASP A 323 -15.43 2.76 0.36
C ASP A 323 -16.32 1.88 -0.52
N ALA A 324 -16.86 0.83 0.09
CA ALA A 324 -17.93 0.04 -0.49
C ALA A 324 -19.22 0.86 -0.53
N TRP A 325 -20.04 0.65 -1.57
CA TRP A 325 -21.32 1.33 -1.71
C TRP A 325 -22.40 0.38 -2.26
N PRO A 326 -23.64 0.40 -1.72
CA PRO A 326 -24.02 1.05 -0.46
C PRO A 326 -23.26 0.44 0.74
N PRO A 327 -23.18 1.13 1.88
CA PRO A 327 -22.70 0.49 3.11
C PRO A 327 -23.58 -0.70 3.46
N ALA A 328 -23.01 -1.68 4.16
CA ALA A 328 -23.77 -2.81 4.68
C ALA A 328 -24.90 -2.31 5.59
N GLU A 329 -26.05 -2.98 5.55
CA GLU A 329 -27.11 -2.77 6.53
C GLU A 329 -26.65 -3.42 7.85
N ASP A 330 -26.57 -2.63 8.92
CA ASP A 330 -26.27 -3.10 10.28
C ASP A 330 -27.40 -3.98 10.86
#